data_AF-A0A8T2UT07-F1
#
_entry.id   AF-A0A8T2UT07-F1
#
_cell.length_a   1.000
_cell.length_b   1.000
_cell.length_c   1.000
_cell.angle_alpha   90.00
_cell.angle_beta   90.00
_cell.angle_gamma   90.00
#
_symmetry.space_group_name_H-M   'P 1'
#
loop_
_entity.id
_entity.type
_entity.pdbx_description
1 polymer ?
#
loop_
_entity_poly.entity_id
_entity_poly.type
_entity_poly.pdbx_seq_one_letter_code
_entity_poly.pdbx_strand_id
1 'polypeptide(L)' 'MEAEEASKLRDCITKIYAQRTGKPLWIISEDMERDVFLSAEEAHNYGIVDLVALENVSR' A
#
# COMPACT_ATOMS: atom_id res chain seq x y z
N MET A 1 -17.06 -14.25 -16.04
CA MET A 1 -16.75 -14.99 -14.79
C MET A 1 -15.37 -14.61 -14.28
N GLU A 2 -14.30 -14.78 -15.07
CA GLU A 2 -12.93 -14.42 -14.64
C GLU A 2 -12.75 -12.93 -14.31
N ALA A 3 -13.29 -12.02 -15.13
CA ALA A 3 -13.21 -10.58 -14.89
C ALA A 3 -13.93 -10.14 -13.60
N GLU A 4 -14.99 -10.84 -13.21
CA GLU A 4 -15.74 -10.52 -11.99
C GLU A 4 -14.97 -10.94 -10.74
N GLU A 5 -14.38 -12.13 -10.77
CA GLU A 5 -13.51 -12.63 -9.70
C GLU A 5 -12.25 -11.77 -9.54
N ALA A 6 -11.66 -11.32 -10.65
CA ALA A 6 -10.54 -10.37 -10.63
C ALA A 6 -10.95 -9.03 -9.98
N SER A 7 -12.14 -8.51 -10.29
CA SER A 7 -12.65 -7.28 -9.66
C SER A 7 -12.88 -7.47 -8.16
N LYS A 8 -13.48 -8.59 -7.74
CA LYS A 8 -13.70 -8.91 -6.32
C LYS A 8 -12.38 -8.98 -5.55
N LEU A 9 -11.34 -9.60 -6.15
CA LEU A 9 -10.02 -9.66 -5.56
C LEU A 9 -9.41 -8.26 -5.42
N ARG A 10 -9.48 -7.43 -6.47
CA ARG A 10 -8.98 -6.05 -6.43
C ARG A 10 -9.66 -5.25 -5.32
N ASP A 11 -10.99 -5.30 -5.25
CA ASP A 11 -11.76 -4.59 -4.23
C ASP A 11 -11.42 -5.05 -2.81
N CYS A 12 -11.17 -6.35 -2.63
CA CYS A 12 -10.73 -6.91 -1.35
C CYS A 12 -9.37 -6.33 -0.93
N ILE A 13 -8.40 -6.32 -1.84
CA ILE A 13 -7.06 -5.81 -1.58
C ILE A 13 -7.11 -4.31 -1.26
N THR A 14 -7.83 -3.50 -2.07
CA THR A 14 -7.98 -2.05 -1.84
C THR A 14 -8.59 -1.74 -0.46
N LYS A 15 -9.59 -2.51 -0.02
CA LYS A 15 -10.18 -2.36 1.32
C LYS A 15 -9.18 -2.67 2.43
N ILE A 16 -8.37 -3.72 2.28
CA ILE A 16 -7.34 -4.09 3.25
C ILE A 16 -6.31 -2.97 3.37
N TYR A 17 -5.81 -2.45 2.24
CA TYR A 17 -4.86 -1.35 2.22
C TYR A 17 -5.42 -0.10 2.89
N ALA A 18 -6.66 0.30 2.58
CA ALA A 18 -7.30 1.45 3.20
C ALA A 18 -7.42 1.29 4.73
N GLN A 19 -7.81 0.11 5.20
CA GLN A 19 -7.93 -0.17 6.63
C GLN A 19 -6.58 -0.15 7.37
N ARG A 20 -5.52 -0.67 6.74
CA ARG A 20 -4.19 -0.79 7.37
C ARG A 20 -3.40 0.52 7.34
N THR A 21 -3.50 1.26 6.24
CA THR A 21 -2.79 2.54 6.06
C THR A 21 -3.56 3.72 6.65
N GLY A 22 -4.87 3.56 6.94
CA GLY A 22 -5.75 4.64 7.36
C GLY A 22 -6.13 5.61 6.24
N LYS A 23 -5.75 5.34 4.99
CA LYS A 23 -6.03 6.20 3.85
C LYS A 23 -7.45 5.97 3.30
N PRO A 24 -8.07 6.99 2.70
CA PRO A 24 -9.34 6.82 2.01
C PRO A 24 -9.26 5.79 0.87
N LEU A 25 -10.34 5.03 0.66
CA LEU A 25 -10.42 3.99 -0.36
C LEU A 25 -10.09 4.51 -1.78
N TRP A 26 -10.50 5.73 -2.11
CA TRP A 26 -10.28 6.32 -3.43
C TRP A 26 -8.80 6.62 -3.71
N ILE A 27 -8.03 7.03 -2.68
CA ILE A 27 -6.58 7.23 -2.79
C ILE A 27 -5.90 5.89 -3.10
N ILE A 28 -6.23 4.85 -2.32
CA ILE A 28 -5.66 3.50 -2.55
C ILE A 28 -6.04 2.99 -3.95
N SER A 29 -7.27 3.22 -4.39
CA SER A 29 -7.71 2.77 -5.72
C SER A 29 -6.96 3.45 -6.87
N GLU A 30 -6.65 4.74 -6.72
CA GLU A 30 -5.86 5.51 -7.70
C GLU A 30 -4.40 5.04 -7.70
N ASP A 31 -3.80 4.89 -6.51
CA ASP A 31 -2.42 4.43 -6.35
C ASP A 31 -2.23 2.97 -6.83
N MET A 32 -3.28 2.15 -6.82
CA MET A 32 -3.25 0.78 -7.32
C MET A 32 -3.54 0.65 -8.83
N GLU A 33 -3.85 1.74 -9.53
CA GLU A 33 -4.10 1.71 -10.98
C GLU A 33 -2.79 1.53 -11.77
N ARG A 34 -1.66 1.93 -11.19
CA ARG A 34 -0.32 1.74 -11.75
C ARG A 34 0.67 1.36 -10.65
N ASP A 35 1.79 0.77 -11.04
CA ASP A 35 2.86 0.46 -10.09
C ASP A 35 3.45 1.74 -9.50
N VAL A 36 3.30 1.90 -8.18
CA VAL A 36 3.94 2.96 -7.40
C VAL A 36 5.03 2.32 -6.54
N PHE A 37 6.27 2.74 -6.76
CA PHE A 37 7.41 2.31 -5.96
C PHE A 37 7.72 3.39 -4.92
N LEU A 38 7.72 3.00 -3.65
CA LEU A 38 8.00 3.90 -2.52
C LEU A 38 9.36 3.53 -1.93
N SER A 39 10.14 4.55 -1.57
CA SER A 39 11.27 4.40 -0.65
C SER A 39 10.79 3.95 0.73
N ALA A 40 11.71 3.54 1.60
CA ALA A 40 11.36 3.13 2.97
C ALA A 40 10.68 4.27 3.75
N GLU A 41 11.16 5.50 3.60
CA GLU A 41 10.57 6.69 4.23
C GLU A 41 9.18 7.01 3.67
N GLU A 42 9.01 6.94 2.36
CA GLU A 42 7.70 7.14 1.73
C GLU A 42 6.71 6.06 2.13
N ALA A 43 7.11 4.78 2.20
CA ALA A 43 6.28 3.69 2.68
C ALA A 43 5.86 3.87 4.15
N HIS A 44 6.74 4.44 4.97
CA HIS A 44 6.44 4.76 6.37
C HIS A 44 5.40 5.88 6.46
N ASN A 45 5.64 6.98 5.74
CA ASN A 45 4.70 8.10 5.66
C ASN A 45 3.35 7.70 5.03
N TYR A 46 3.36 6.70 4.15
CA TYR A 46 2.16 6.12 3.57
C TYR A 46 1.39 5.24 4.56
N GLY A 47 2.02 4.79 5.66
CA GLY A 47 1.41 3.89 6.65
C GLY A 47 1.47 2.42 6.25
N ILE A 48 2.38 2.04 5.34
CA ILE A 48 2.63 0.65 4.94
C ILE A 48 3.59 -0.03 5.91
N VAL A 49 4.56 0.72 6.44
CA VAL A 49 5.53 0.23 7.41
C VAL A 49 5.53 1.08 8.67
N ASP A 50 5.67 0.44 9.83
CA ASP A 50 5.60 1.12 11.12
C ASP A 50 6.89 1.87 11.48
N LEU A 51 8.05 1.38 11.05
CA LEU A 51 9.37 1.94 11.36
C LEU A 51 10.37 1.68 10.23
N VAL A 52 11.23 2.65 9.95
CA VAL A 52 12.39 2.49 9.06
C VAL A 52 13.65 2.32 9.92
N ALA A 53 14.33 1.19 9.78
CA ALA A 53 15.60 0.99 10.46
C ALA A 53 16.69 1.85 9.82
N LEU A 54 17.44 2.58 10.65
CA LEU A 54 18.68 3.20 10.20
C LEU A 54 19.74 2.11 10.07
N GLU A 55 20.51 2.13 8.98
CA GLU A 55 21.73 1.32 8.93
C GLU A 55 22.59 1.68 10.12
N ASN A 56 23.05 0.66 10.86
CA ASN A 56 24.11 0.84 11.85
C ASN A 56 25.39 1.20 11.11
N VAL A 57 25.57 2.49 10.82
CA VAL A 57 26.88 3.01 10.46
C VAL A 57 27.74 2.85 11.71
N SER A 58 28.75 1.98 11.58
CA SER A 58 29.80 1.65 12.54
C SER A 58 29.58 0.40 13.40
N ARG A 59 30.25 -0.67 12.98
CA ARG A 59 31.47 -1.09 13.67
C ARG A 59 32.61 -1.22 12.69
#